data_AF-A0A496AM08-F1
#
_entry.id   AF-A0A496AM08-F1
#
_cell.length_a   1.000
_cell.length_b   1.000
_cell.length_c   1.000
_cell.angle_alpha   90.00
_cell.angle_beta   90.00
_cell.angle_gamma   90.00
#
_symmetry.space_group_name_H-M   'P 1'
#
loop_
_entity.id
_entity.type
_entity.pdbx_description
1 polymer ?
#
loop_
_entity_poly.entity_id
_entity_poly.type
_entity_poly.pdbx_seq_one_letter_code
_entity_poly.pdbx_strand_id
1 'polypeptide(L)' 'MKIANNDHKYISTGTTMYACEYHIIWCTKYRRSVLSPEIQERLKALIFEQQQVYQYIV' A
#
# COMPACT_ATOMS: atom_id res chain seq x y z
N MET A 1 22.32 -21.49 3.43
CA MET A 1 22.39 -20.02 3.25
C MET A 1 21.14 -19.44 3.90
N LYS A 2 21.21 -18.96 5.16
CA LYS A 2 20.08 -18.31 5.82
C LYS A 2 20.12 -16.84 5.43
N ILE A 3 19.29 -16.46 4.47
CA ILE A 3 19.15 -15.07 4.06
C ILE A 3 18.31 -14.37 5.14
N ALA A 4 18.80 -13.18 5.50
CA ALA A 4 18.44 -12.33 6.60
C ALA A 4 16.99 -11.80 6.59
N ASN A 5 16.64 -11.19 7.74
CA ASN A 5 15.53 -10.27 8.01
C ASN A 5 14.12 -10.91 8.02
N ASN A 6 13.69 -11.18 9.25
CA ASN A 6 12.52 -11.94 9.68
C ASN A 6 11.21 -11.11 9.75
N ASP A 7 11.01 -10.09 8.92
CA ASP A 7 9.83 -9.22 9.08
C ASP A 7 9.06 -8.89 7.80
N HIS A 8 9.41 -9.55 6.69
CA HIS A 8 8.62 -9.43 5.47
C HIS A 8 7.49 -10.47 5.48
N LYS A 9 6.24 -10.01 5.35
CA LYS A 9 5.07 -10.88 5.32
C LYS A 9 4.94 -11.52 3.93
N TYR A 10 5.48 -12.72 3.78
CA TYR A 10 5.39 -13.49 2.53
C TYR A 10 3.97 -14.03 2.31
N ILE A 11 3.47 -13.90 1.08
CA ILE A 11 2.19 -14.45 0.63
C ILE A 11 2.48 -15.73 -0.15
N SER A 12 1.73 -16.79 0.17
CA SER A 12 1.78 -18.08 -0.50
C SER A 12 0.55 -18.29 -1.37
N THR A 13 0.73 -18.68 -2.62
CA THR A 13 -0.38 -19.08 -3.50
C THR A 13 0.06 -20.28 -4.32
N GLY A 14 -0.53 -21.45 -4.01
CA GLY A 14 -0.17 -22.71 -4.64
C GLY A 14 1.33 -23.01 -4.52
N THR A 15 2.04 -22.99 -5.65
CA THR A 15 3.47 -23.28 -5.74
C THR A 15 4.36 -22.04 -5.63
N THR A 16 3.79 -20.83 -5.58
CA THR A 16 4.54 -19.57 -5.57
C THR A 16 4.51 -18.91 -4.20
N MET A 17 5.68 -18.47 -3.75
CA MET A 17 5.89 -17.67 -2.54
C MET A 17 6.47 -16.32 -2.98
N TYR A 18 5.84 -15.23 -2.58
CA TYR A 18 6.29 -13.89 -2.98
C TYR A 18 6.10 -12.87 -1.86
N ALA A 19 6.93 -11.84 -1.87
CA ALA A 19 6.76 -10.61 -1.11
C ALA A 19 7.02 -9.46 -2.09
N CYS A 20 5.95 -8.78 -2.50
CA CYS A 20 6.00 -7.66 -3.41
C CYS A 20 5.63 -6.39 -2.65
N GLU A 21 6.65 -5.71 -2.13
CA GLU A 21 6.51 -4.47 -1.38
C GLU A 21 6.82 -3.28 -2.31
N TYR A 22 5.94 -2.28 -2.29
CA TYR A 22 6.05 -1.12 -3.17
C TYR A 22 5.99 0.17 -2.34
N HIS A 23 6.93 1.08 -2.59
CA HIS A 23 6.88 2.44 -2.05
C HIS A 23 6.27 3.36 -3.11
N ILE A 24 4.99 3.71 -2.93
CA ILE A 24 4.23 4.53 -3.89
C ILE A 24 4.11 5.95 -3.35
N ILE A 25 4.57 6.92 -4.14
CA ILE A 25 4.43 8.35 -3.87
C ILE A 25 3.65 8.97 -5.03
N TRP A 26 2.67 9.84 -4.71
CA TRP A 26 1.94 10.61 -5.71
C TRP A 26 1.83 12.09 -5.31
N CYS A 27 1.47 12.93 -6.27
CA CYS A 27 1.23 14.36 -6.08
C CYS A 27 -0.14 14.75 -6.62
N THR A 28 -0.72 15.81 -6.07
CA THR A 28 -1.98 16.40 -6.54
C THR A 28 -1.80 17.07 -7.90
N LYS A 29 -2.87 17.17 -8.67
CA LYS A 29 -2.85 17.87 -9.96
C LYS A 29 -2.36 19.31 -9.77
N TYR A 30 -1.36 19.72 -10.54
CA TYR A 30 -0.68 21.03 -10.44
C TYR A 30 0.02 21.30 -9.10
N ARG A 31 0.31 20.27 -8.30
CA ARG A 31 0.97 20.39 -6.98
C ARG A 31 0.26 21.39 -6.04
N ARG A 32 -1.07 21.51 -6.18
CA ARG A 32 -1.86 22.39 -5.32
C ARG A 32 -1.92 21.80 -3.91
N SER A 33 -1.78 22.67 -2.90
CA SER A 33 -1.89 22.30 -1.48
C SER A 33 -3.35 22.09 -1.08
N VAL A 34 -3.99 21.07 -1.64
CA VAL A 34 -5.40 20.71 -1.37
C VAL A 34 -5.55 19.66 -0.28
N LEU A 35 -4.45 19.12 0.24
CA LEU A 35 -4.44 18.13 1.31
C LEU A 35 -4.62 18.85 2.65
N SER A 36 -5.84 19.29 2.94
CA SER A 36 -6.23 19.67 4.30
C SER A 36 -6.39 18.42 5.19
N PRO A 37 -6.37 18.54 6.53
CA PRO A 37 -6.50 17.39 7.44
C PRO A 37 -7.74 16.52 7.16
N GLU A 38 -8.88 17.14 6.91
CA GLU A 38 -10.14 16.47 6.58
C GLU A 38 -10.07 15.69 5.25
N ILE A 39 -9.51 16.32 4.21
CA ILE A 39 -9.36 15.68 2.89
C ILE A 39 -8.37 14.51 2.98
N GLN A 40 -7.32 14.64 3.78
CA GLN A 40 -6.35 13.58 4.02
C GLN A 40 -7.00 12.36 4.70
N GLU A 41 -7.83 12.57 5.72
CA GLU A 41 -8.55 11.48 6.39
C GLU A 41 -9.51 10.77 5.44
N ARG A 42 -10.28 11.53 4.65
CA ARG A 42 -11.18 10.96 3.65
C ARG A 42 -10.42 10.15 2.60
N LEU A 43 -9.28 10.65 2.13
CA LEU A 43 -8.45 9.95 1.14
C LEU A 43 -7.91 8.63 1.71
N LYS A 44 -7.44 8.61 2.95
CA LYS A 44 -7.01 7.36 3.62
C LYS A 44 -8.16 6.36 3.69
N ALA A 45 -9.35 6.79 4.08
CA ALA A 45 -10.53 5.93 4.14
C ALA A 45 -10.86 5.31 2.76
N LEU A 46 -10.80 6.11 1.69
CA LEU A 46 -11.01 5.61 0.32
C LEU A 46 -9.95 4.58 -0.10
N ILE A 47 -8.68 4.77 0.27
CA ILE A 47 -7.61 3.81 -0.02
C ILE A 47 -7.87 2.48 0.69
N PHE A 48 -8.34 2.52 1.95
CA PHE A 48 -8.72 1.32 2.70
C PHE A 48 -9.97 0.64 2.13
N GLU A 49 -10.95 1.40 1.62
CA GLU A 49 -12.13 0.84 0.94
C GLU A 49 -11.73 0.06 -0.33
N GLN A 50 -10.84 0.62 -1.14
CA GLN A 50 -10.35 -0.04 -2.36
C GLN A 50 -9.48 -1.28 -2.04
N GLN A 51 -8.94 -1.39 -0.83
CA GLN A 51 -8.17 -2.56 -0.39
C GLN A 51 -8.98 -3.85 -0.52
N GLN A 52 -10.28 -3.82 -0.19
CA GLN A 52 -11.16 -4.98 -0.30
C GLN A 52 -11.39 -5.41 -1.75
N VAL A 53 -11.37 -4.46 -2.68
CA VAL A 53 -11.63 -4.73 -4.10
C VAL A 53 -10.39 -5.35 -4.76
N TYR A 54 -9.22 -4.77 -4.52
CA TYR A 54 -7.98 -5.14 -5.20
C TYR A 54 -7.08 -6.08 -4.41
N GLN A 55 -7.43 -6.39 -3.16
CA GLN A 55 -6.72 -7.36 -2.31
C GLN A 55 -5.23 -7.05 -2.11
N TYR A 56 -4.86 -5.76 -2.09
CA TYR A 56 -3.51 -5.34 -1.66
C TYR A 56 -3.45 -5.17 -0.13
N ILE A 57 -2.25 -5.04 0.41
CA ILE A 57 -2.01 -4.75 1.83
C ILE A 57 -1.28 -3.40 1.88
N VAL A 58 -1.85 -2.44 2.61
CA VAL A 58 -1.26 -1.10 2.86
C VAL A 58 -0.57 -1.08 4.20
#